data_AF-A0A1M6APD2-F1
#
_entry.id   AF-A0A1M6APD2-F1
#
_cell.length_a   1.000
_cell.length_b   1.000
_cell.length_c   1.000
_cell.angle_alpha   90.00
_cell.angle_beta   90.00
_cell.angle_gamma   90.00
#
_symmetry.space_group_name_H-M   'P 1'
#
loop_
_entity.id
_entity.type
_entity.pdbx_description
1 polymer ?
#
loop_
_entity_poly.entity_id
_entity_poly.type
_entity_poly.pdbx_seq_one_letter_code
_entity_poly.pdbx_strand_id
1 'polypeptide(L)'
;MEITASLRHALLTDREQTLTRIYQRAFPLVRHYVVQHGGTAHEAKDVFQDAVVVFYEKAVQESFVLSASVSTYLLGVCRNLWHRELTRRARLPLTDLTDEHTQQVADAEPTADTPDSLAVLTYVEQLGERCKSVLLAFYYFQQPLEQIASTHHYASVRSATVQKFKCLERLRKSVRAALSEAFAHA
;
A
#
# COMPACT_ATOMS: atom_id res chain seq x y z
N MET A 1 3.20 33.94 -1.30
CA MET A 1 2.03 33.64 -2.16
C MET A 1 2.44 33.35 -3.61
N GLU A 2 3.34 34.14 -4.21
CA GLU A 2 3.77 33.98 -5.61
C GLU A 2 4.45 32.64 -5.93
N ILE A 3 5.28 32.11 -5.02
CA ILE A 3 6.01 30.84 -5.24
C ILE A 3 5.04 29.66 -5.40
N THR A 4 4.01 29.59 -4.57
CA THR A 4 3.03 28.49 -4.62
C THR A 4 2.17 28.56 -5.88
N ALA A 5 1.72 29.78 -6.26
CA ALA A 5 0.93 29.98 -7.47
C ALA A 5 1.74 29.65 -8.73
N SER A 6 3.02 30.06 -8.77
CA SER A 6 3.96 29.74 -9.85
C SER A 6 4.22 28.23 -9.96
N LEU A 7 4.42 27.55 -8.83
CA LEU A 7 4.64 26.12 -8.78
C LEU A 7 3.41 25.31 -9.24
N ARG A 8 2.22 25.70 -8.80
CA ARG A 8 0.96 25.09 -9.25
C ARG A 8 0.80 25.24 -10.76
N HIS A 9 1.03 26.44 -11.29
CA HIS A 9 0.97 26.67 -12.73
C HIS A 9 1.96 25.78 -13.49
N ALA A 10 3.23 25.70 -13.05
CA ALA A 10 4.24 24.85 -13.66
C ALA A 10 3.85 23.36 -13.68
N LEU A 11 3.27 22.85 -12.58
CA LEU A 11 2.80 21.47 -12.48
C LEU A 11 1.60 21.17 -13.38
N LEU A 12 0.75 22.16 -13.66
CA LEU A 12 -0.42 22.01 -14.55
C LEU A 12 -0.03 22.13 -16.04
N THR A 13 0.98 22.93 -16.37
CA THR A 13 1.42 23.16 -17.75
C THR A 13 2.40 22.10 -18.25
N ASP A 14 3.43 21.78 -17.46
CA ASP A 14 4.44 20.77 -17.82
C ASP A 14 4.80 19.95 -16.58
N ARG A 15 3.91 18.99 -16.28
CA ARG A 15 4.01 18.13 -15.12
C ARG A 15 5.29 17.31 -15.12
N GLU A 16 5.61 16.69 -16.26
CA GLU A 16 6.75 15.77 -16.38
C GLU A 16 8.05 16.52 -16.09
N GLN A 17 8.31 17.61 -16.82
CA GLN A 17 9.56 18.36 -16.64
C GLN A 17 9.68 18.97 -15.24
N THR A 18 8.57 19.46 -14.68
CA THR A 18 8.55 20.04 -13.33
C THR A 18 8.87 18.99 -12.28
N LEU A 19 8.25 17.81 -12.35
CA LEU A 19 8.52 16.71 -11.42
C LEU A 19 9.94 16.16 -11.58
N THR A 20 10.47 16.06 -12.81
CA THR A 20 11.86 15.64 -13.04
C THR A 20 12.86 16.58 -12.35
N ARG A 21 12.67 17.90 -12.44
CA ARG A 21 13.52 18.87 -11.75
C ARG A 21 13.44 18.74 -10.24
N ILE A 22 12.24 18.54 -9.71
CA ILE A 22 12.01 18.32 -8.27
C ILE A 22 12.72 17.03 -7.82
N TYR A 23 12.59 15.95 -8.59
CA TYR A 23 13.23 14.67 -8.32
C TYR A 23 14.76 14.82 -8.23
N GLN A 24 15.38 15.40 -9.26
CA GLN A 24 16.83 15.58 -9.32
C GLN A 24 17.39 16.37 -8.13
N ARG A 25 16.62 17.34 -7.62
CA ARG A 25 17.06 18.20 -6.52
C ARG A 25 16.77 17.61 -5.13
N ALA A 26 15.63 16.95 -4.94
CA ALA A 26 15.18 16.49 -3.63
C ALA A 26 15.57 15.04 -3.31
N PHE A 27 15.60 14.15 -4.31
CA PHE A 27 15.87 12.73 -4.08
C PHE A 27 17.22 12.43 -3.42
N PRO A 28 18.36 13.09 -3.77
CA PRO A 28 19.64 12.81 -3.13
C PRO A 28 19.62 13.02 -1.61
N LEU A 29 18.88 14.03 -1.13
CA LEU A 29 18.71 14.33 0.30
C LEU A 29 17.92 13.22 1.01
N VAL A 30 16.86 12.74 0.37
CA VAL A 30 16.00 11.68 0.91
C VAL A 30 16.73 10.34 0.93
N ARG A 31 17.45 10.01 -0.15
CA ARG A 31 18.31 8.82 -0.21
C ARG A 31 19.33 8.82 0.92
N HIS A 32 20.03 9.94 1.12
CA HIS A 32 20.99 10.05 2.21
C HIS A 32 20.33 9.82 3.57
N TYR A 33 19.19 10.47 3.82
CA TYR A 33 18.44 10.30 5.07
C TYR A 33 18.00 8.85 5.31
N VAL A 34 17.35 8.21 4.34
CA VAL A 34 16.82 6.84 4.51
C VAL A 34 17.96 5.85 4.74
N VAL A 35 19.05 5.96 3.98
CA VAL A 35 20.23 5.08 4.14
C VAL A 35 20.88 5.28 5.51
N GLN A 36 21.00 6.52 5.98
CA GLN A 36 21.53 6.80 7.32
C GLN A 36 20.65 6.23 8.44
N HIS A 37 19.37 6.01 8.17
CA HIS A 37 18.38 5.49 9.11
C HIS A 37 18.00 4.02 8.84
N GLY A 38 18.94 3.23 8.33
CA GLY A 38 18.81 1.76 8.24
C GLY A 38 17.98 1.26 7.07
N GLY A 39 17.72 2.11 6.07
CA GLY A 39 17.05 1.74 4.83
C GLY A 39 18.02 1.51 3.67
N THR A 40 17.50 0.97 2.58
CA THR A 40 18.23 0.75 1.33
C THR A 40 18.00 1.88 0.33
N ALA A 41 18.83 1.95 -0.70
CA ALA A 41 18.63 2.90 -1.80
C ALA A 41 17.34 2.62 -2.60
N HIS A 42 16.84 1.38 -2.59
CA HIS A 42 15.57 1.03 -3.23
C HIS A 42 14.39 1.55 -2.41
N GLU A 43 14.37 1.26 -1.11
CA GLU A 43 13.34 1.77 -0.19
C GLU A 43 13.30 3.31 -0.17
N ALA A 44 14.46 3.96 -0.32
CA ALA A 44 14.52 5.40 -0.46
C ALA A 44 13.80 5.92 -1.71
N LYS A 45 13.85 5.17 -2.83
CA LYS A 45 13.09 5.51 -4.04
C LYS A 45 11.60 5.36 -3.78
N ASP A 46 11.19 4.26 -3.17
CA ASP A 46 9.78 3.99 -2.88
C ASP A 46 9.17 5.08 -1.99
N VAL A 47 9.84 5.39 -0.86
CA VAL A 47 9.44 6.46 0.05
C VAL A 47 9.38 7.82 -0.65
N PHE A 48 10.32 8.08 -1.56
CA PHE A 48 10.33 9.34 -2.30
C PHE A 48 9.19 9.43 -3.31
N GLN A 49 8.86 8.34 -4.01
CA GLN A 49 7.74 8.32 -4.95
C GLN A 49 6.41 8.57 -4.23
N ASP A 50 6.19 7.92 -3.09
CA ASP A 50 5.01 8.17 -2.24
C ASP A 50 4.93 9.64 -1.83
N ALA A 51 6.05 10.22 -1.41
CA ALA A 51 6.10 11.63 -1.03
C ALA A 51 5.80 12.58 -2.20
N VAL A 52 6.26 12.26 -3.41
CA VAL A 52 6.00 13.04 -4.63
C VAL A 52 4.51 13.00 -4.99
N VAL A 53 3.84 11.84 -4.87
CA VAL A 53 2.40 11.72 -5.08
C VAL A 53 1.64 12.62 -4.10
N VAL A 54 1.92 12.49 -2.80
CA VAL A 54 1.29 13.33 -1.75
C VAL A 54 1.55 14.83 -1.98
N PHE A 55 2.75 15.17 -2.43
CA PHE A 55 3.09 16.55 -2.77
C PHE A 55 2.29 17.05 -3.97
N TYR A 56 2.20 16.28 -5.05
CA TYR A 56 1.47 16.66 -6.26
C TYR A 56 -0.02 16.88 -5.97
N GLU A 57 -0.67 15.94 -5.26
CA GLU A 57 -2.08 16.05 -4.89
C GLU A 57 -2.38 17.34 -4.11
N LYS A 58 -1.49 17.72 -3.21
CA LYS A 58 -1.61 18.97 -2.46
C LYS A 58 -1.27 20.20 -3.29
N ALA A 59 -0.19 20.16 -4.08
CA ALA A 59 0.28 21.31 -4.84
C ALA A 59 -0.70 21.77 -5.93
N VAL A 60 -1.55 20.87 -6.43
CA VAL A 60 -2.60 21.21 -7.41
C VAL A 60 -3.84 21.84 -6.75
N GLN A 61 -4.03 21.65 -5.44
CA GLN A 61 -5.12 22.28 -4.68
C GLN A 61 -4.86 23.78 -4.47
N GLU A 62 -5.89 24.61 -4.62
CA GLU A 62 -5.77 26.07 -4.51
C GLU A 62 -5.48 26.56 -3.08
N SER A 63 -5.82 25.75 -2.07
CA SER A 63 -5.60 26.07 -0.66
C SER A 63 -4.18 25.74 -0.17
N PHE A 64 -3.34 25.11 -0.99
CA PHE A 64 -2.00 24.76 -0.57
C PHE A 64 -1.10 25.99 -0.46
N VAL A 65 -0.45 26.15 0.68
CA VAL A 65 0.53 27.21 0.92
C VAL A 65 1.87 26.57 1.26
N LEU A 66 2.83 26.72 0.35
CA LEU A 66 4.18 26.28 0.57
C LEU A 66 4.96 27.35 1.35
N SER A 67 5.30 27.05 2.60
CA SER A 67 6.04 27.95 3.51
C SER A 67 7.56 27.74 3.50
N ALA A 68 8.05 26.70 2.85
CA ALA A 68 9.45 26.32 2.77
C ALA A 68 9.84 25.93 1.33
N SER A 69 11.09 25.56 1.09
CA SER A 69 11.46 25.01 -0.23
C SER A 69 10.74 23.67 -0.50
N VAL A 70 10.48 23.37 -1.77
CA VAL A 70 9.91 22.07 -2.19
C VAL A 70 10.74 20.90 -1.67
N SER A 71 12.07 21.01 -1.71
CA SER A 71 12.99 19.99 -1.19
C SER A 71 12.83 19.80 0.32
N THR A 72 12.67 20.88 1.09
CA THR A 72 12.43 20.81 2.53
C THR A 72 11.10 20.14 2.85
N TYR A 73 10.05 20.51 2.12
CA TYR A 73 8.72 19.91 2.27
C TYR A 73 8.76 18.41 1.99
N LEU A 74 9.32 18.01 0.84
CA LEU A 74 9.45 16.59 0.45
C LEU A 74 10.29 15.81 1.44
N LEU A 75 11.40 16.37 1.92
CA LEU A 75 12.22 15.73 2.95
C LEU A 75 11.39 15.51 4.22
N GLY A 76 10.59 16.48 4.66
CA GLY A 76 9.69 16.33 5.81
C GLY A 76 8.66 15.20 5.63
N VAL A 77 8.03 15.12 4.46
CA VAL A 77 7.08 14.04 4.13
C VAL A 77 7.79 12.68 4.15
N CYS A 78 8.96 12.56 3.50
CA CYS A 78 9.75 11.33 3.47
C CYS A 78 10.17 10.88 4.87
N ARG A 79 10.58 11.81 5.74
CA ARG A 79 10.93 11.50 7.14
C ARG A 79 9.76 10.88 7.89
N ASN A 80 8.56 11.43 7.71
CA ASN A 80 7.36 10.90 8.35
C ASN A 80 6.99 9.51 7.80
N LEU A 81 7.07 9.30 6.49
CA LEU A 81 6.83 8.00 5.87
C LEU A 81 7.83 6.95 6.35
N TRP A 82 9.13 7.29 6.37
CA TRP A 82 10.17 6.39 6.85
C TRP A 82 10.02 6.07 8.35
N HIS A 83 9.65 7.05 9.17
CA HIS A 83 9.40 6.80 10.59
C HIS A 83 8.24 5.83 10.82
N ARG A 84 7.17 5.94 10.02
CA ARG A 84 6.04 4.99 10.03
C ARG A 84 6.48 3.59 9.62
N GLU A 85 7.33 3.49 8.60
CA GLU A 85 7.89 2.24 8.13
C GLU A 85 8.78 1.57 9.18
N LEU A 86 9.67 2.32 9.83
CA LEU A 86 10.46 1.81 10.96
C LEU A 86 9.58 1.36 12.14
N THR A 87 8.52 2.12 12.44
CA THR A 87 7.55 1.74 13.48
C THR A 87 6.79 0.46 13.11
N ARG A 88 6.45 0.29 11.83
CA ARG A 88 5.82 -0.93 11.30
C ARG A 88 6.76 -2.13 11.44
N ARG A 89 8.04 -1.98 11.06
CA ARG A 89 9.09 -3.00 11.24
C ARG A 89 9.28 -3.38 12.69
N ALA A 90 9.34 -2.41 13.60
CA ALA A 90 9.50 -2.69 15.03
C ALA A 90 8.33 -3.48 15.65
N ARG A 91 7.12 -3.39 15.07
CA ARG A 91 5.93 -4.13 15.53
C ARG A 91 5.82 -5.52 14.93
N LEU A 92 6.53 -5.80 13.84
CA LEU A 92 6.66 -7.11 13.25
C LEU A 92 7.99 -7.67 13.74
N PRO A 93 8.04 -8.51 14.79
CA PRO A 93 9.30 -9.13 15.16
C PRO A 93 9.86 -9.80 13.91
N LEU A 94 11.10 -9.44 13.56
CA LEU A 94 11.92 -10.22 12.64
C LEU A 94 11.96 -11.62 13.25
N THR A 95 11.11 -12.53 12.79
CA THR A 95 11.54 -13.92 12.71
C THR A 95 12.69 -13.89 11.74
N ASP A 96 13.90 -13.75 12.27
CA ASP A 96 15.10 -14.16 11.56
C ASP A 96 14.78 -15.56 11.04
N LEU A 97 14.68 -15.68 9.72
CA LEU A 97 14.82 -16.97 9.07
C LEU A 97 16.28 -17.35 9.33
N THR A 98 16.55 -17.95 10.49
CA THR A 98 17.83 -18.57 10.78
C THR A 98 18.23 -19.44 9.60
N ASP A 99 19.47 -19.27 9.15
CA ASP A 99 20.13 -19.82 7.96
C ASP A 99 20.07 -21.36 7.77
N GLU A 100 19.27 -22.09 8.54
CA GLU A 100 19.08 -23.54 8.42
C GLU A 100 18.02 -23.94 7.38
N HIS A 101 17.37 -22.98 6.69
CA HIS A 101 16.42 -23.27 5.60
C HIS A 101 16.92 -22.87 4.20
N THR A 102 18.20 -22.54 4.04
CA THR A 102 18.77 -22.09 2.76
C THR A 102 19.16 -23.25 1.82
N GLN A 103 18.46 -24.38 1.90
CA GLN A 103 18.53 -25.43 0.89
C GLN A 103 17.17 -25.55 0.20
N GLN A 104 17.18 -25.21 -1.09
CA GLN A 104 16.10 -25.27 -2.07
C GLN A 104 15.14 -24.08 -2.11
N VAL A 105 15.63 -22.94 -2.57
CA VAL A 105 14.88 -22.17 -3.57
C VAL A 105 15.87 -21.81 -4.68
N ALA A 106 16.02 -22.72 -5.64
CA ALA A 106 16.68 -22.39 -6.89
C ALA A 106 15.84 -21.32 -7.60
N ASP A 107 16.54 -20.36 -8.20
CA ASP A 107 16.06 -19.28 -9.05
C ASP A 107 14.72 -19.60 -9.75
N ALA A 108 13.65 -19.01 -9.24
CA ALA A 108 12.41 -18.86 -10.00
C ALA A 108 12.31 -17.38 -10.38
N GLU A 109 12.73 -17.07 -11.61
CA GLU A 109 12.22 -15.89 -12.31
C GLU A 109 10.69 -15.83 -12.16
N PRO A 110 10.08 -14.64 -12.09
CA PRO A 110 8.63 -14.54 -12.05
C PRO A 110 8.10 -14.95 -13.43
N THR A 111 7.85 -16.25 -13.62
CA THR A 111 7.05 -16.74 -14.73
C THR A 111 5.68 -16.08 -14.62
N ALA A 112 5.22 -15.49 -15.73
CA ALA A 112 4.03 -14.67 -15.87
C ALA A 112 2.68 -15.38 -15.60
N ASP A 113 2.70 -16.54 -14.93
CA ASP A 113 1.56 -17.33 -14.57
C ASP A 113 1.57 -17.58 -13.04
N THR A 114 1.06 -16.62 -12.27
CA THR A 114 0.54 -16.92 -10.93
C THR A 114 -0.96 -17.22 -11.08
N PRO A 115 -1.40 -18.48 -11.24
CA PRO A 115 -2.83 -18.83 -11.29
C PRO A 115 -3.56 -18.59 -9.95
N ASP A 116 -2.85 -18.28 -8.87
CA ASP A 116 -3.42 -18.21 -7.52
C ASP A 116 -4.33 -16.99 -7.26
N SER A 117 -4.08 -15.84 -7.88
CA SER A 117 -4.90 -14.65 -7.62
C SER A 117 -6.28 -14.73 -8.30
N LEU A 118 -6.35 -15.33 -9.49
CA LEU A 118 -7.59 -15.59 -10.22
C LEU A 118 -8.45 -16.66 -9.52
N ALA A 119 -7.84 -17.72 -8.98
CA ALA A 119 -8.55 -18.78 -8.28
C ALA A 119 -9.29 -18.25 -7.04
N VAL A 120 -8.64 -17.43 -6.21
CA VAL A 120 -9.26 -16.89 -4.98
C VAL A 120 -10.47 -16.02 -5.29
N LEU A 121 -10.43 -15.21 -6.36
CA LEU A 121 -11.57 -14.39 -6.78
C LEU A 121 -12.77 -15.26 -7.17
N THR A 122 -12.56 -16.36 -7.89
CA THR A 122 -13.63 -17.31 -8.24
C THR A 122 -14.31 -17.87 -6.99
N TYR A 123 -13.54 -18.20 -5.94
CA TYR A 123 -14.13 -18.64 -4.68
C TYR A 123 -14.89 -17.52 -3.97
N VAL A 124 -14.39 -16.28 -4.01
CA VAL A 124 -15.10 -15.10 -3.46
C VAL A 124 -16.46 -14.91 -4.14
N GLU A 125 -16.59 -15.21 -5.43
CA GLU A 125 -17.89 -15.14 -6.13
C GLU A 125 -18.90 -16.18 -5.65
N GLN A 126 -18.42 -17.33 -5.15
CA GLN A 126 -19.25 -18.38 -4.57
C GLN A 126 -19.70 -18.03 -3.14
N LEU A 127 -19.04 -17.08 -2.46
CA LEU A 127 -19.57 -16.51 -1.22
C LEU A 127 -20.72 -15.58 -1.57
N GLY A 128 -21.95 -16.01 -1.24
CA GLY A 128 -23.16 -15.23 -1.54
C GLY A 128 -23.05 -13.73 -1.26
N GLU A 129 -23.81 -12.93 -2.02
CA GLU A 129 -23.57 -11.49 -2.26
C GLU A 129 -23.18 -10.65 -1.03
N ARG A 130 -23.80 -10.90 0.13
CA ARG A 130 -23.49 -10.20 1.38
C ARG A 130 -22.06 -10.42 1.88
N CYS A 131 -21.50 -11.63 1.73
CA CYS A 131 -20.12 -11.88 2.12
C CYS A 131 -19.10 -11.35 1.10
N LYS A 132 -19.40 -11.51 -0.20
CA LYS A 132 -18.58 -10.93 -1.28
C LYS A 132 -18.43 -9.42 -1.11
N SER A 133 -19.55 -8.72 -0.98
CA SER A 133 -19.58 -7.25 -0.84
C SER A 133 -18.81 -6.76 0.39
N VAL A 134 -18.98 -7.40 1.56
CA VAL A 134 -18.23 -7.04 2.78
C VAL A 134 -16.72 -7.24 2.61
N LEU A 135 -16.30 -8.35 1.98
CA LEU A 135 -14.88 -8.64 1.77
C LEU A 135 -14.25 -7.69 0.75
N LEU A 136 -14.95 -7.39 -0.35
CA LEU A 136 -14.49 -6.41 -1.34
C LEU A 136 -14.44 -4.99 -0.76
N ALA A 137 -15.49 -4.56 -0.06
CA ALA A 137 -15.54 -3.26 0.60
C ALA A 137 -14.33 -3.05 1.53
N PHE A 138 -13.96 -4.07 2.31
CA PHE A 138 -12.87 -3.98 3.26
C PHE A 138 -11.48 -4.14 2.62
N TYR A 139 -11.25 -5.20 1.83
CA TYR A 139 -9.91 -5.52 1.33
C TYR A 139 -9.57 -4.85 0.01
N TYR A 140 -10.55 -4.65 -0.88
CA TYR A 140 -10.34 -4.03 -2.19
C TYR A 140 -10.54 -2.51 -2.13
N PHE A 141 -11.69 -2.07 -1.61
CA PHE A 141 -12.05 -0.64 -1.56
C PHE A 141 -11.54 0.08 -0.29
N GLN A 142 -10.92 -0.63 0.66
CA GLN A 142 -10.36 -0.06 1.90
C GLN A 142 -11.36 0.80 2.70
N GLN A 143 -12.65 0.45 2.66
CA GLN A 143 -13.69 1.21 3.36
C GLN A 143 -13.60 1.00 4.88
N PRO A 144 -13.79 2.06 5.68
CA PRO A 144 -13.82 1.94 7.14
C PRO A 144 -15.03 1.09 7.59
N LEU A 145 -14.87 0.33 8.68
CA LEU A 145 -15.88 -0.62 9.16
C LEU A 145 -17.21 0.05 9.52
N GLU A 146 -17.18 1.32 9.90
CA GLU A 146 -18.34 2.17 10.14
C GLU A 146 -19.19 2.34 8.87
N GLN A 147 -18.54 2.57 7.73
CA GLN A 147 -19.20 2.72 6.43
C GLN A 147 -19.70 1.37 5.90
N ILE A 148 -18.96 0.29 6.17
CA ILE A 148 -19.42 -1.07 5.83
C ILE A 148 -20.64 -1.44 6.69
N ALA A 149 -20.64 -1.05 7.97
CA ALA A 149 -21.78 -1.27 8.86
C ALA A 149 -23.05 -0.56 8.39
N SER A 150 -22.94 0.71 7.98
CA SER A 150 -24.10 1.45 7.45
C SER A 150 -24.59 0.90 6.12
N THR A 151 -23.68 0.62 5.18
CA THR A 151 -24.01 0.10 3.84
C THR A 151 -24.70 -1.26 3.89
N HIS A 152 -24.32 -2.12 4.84
CA HIS A 152 -24.91 -3.46 5.00
C HIS A 152 -25.98 -3.54 6.10
N HIS A 153 -26.42 -2.39 6.64
CA HIS A 153 -27.43 -2.29 7.69
C HIS A 153 -27.13 -3.16 8.93
N TYR A 154 -25.86 -3.22 9.35
CA TYR A 154 -25.48 -3.87 10.60
C TYR A 154 -25.79 -2.97 11.80
N ALA A 155 -26.34 -3.56 12.87
CA ALA A 155 -26.71 -2.83 14.08
C ALA A 155 -25.53 -2.15 14.81
N SER A 156 -24.29 -2.60 14.57
CA SER A 156 -23.09 -1.98 15.13
C SER A 156 -21.85 -2.28 14.28
N VAL A 157 -20.81 -1.48 14.46
CA VAL A 157 -19.46 -1.72 13.87
C VAL A 157 -18.93 -3.09 14.30
N ARG A 158 -19.18 -3.49 15.56
CA ARG A 158 -18.81 -4.81 16.07
C ARG A 158 -19.48 -5.94 15.29
N SER A 159 -20.75 -5.77 14.93
CA SER A 159 -21.49 -6.73 14.11
C SER A 159 -20.87 -6.86 12.71
N ALA A 160 -20.43 -5.75 12.11
CA ALA A 160 -19.72 -5.76 10.83
C ALA A 160 -18.36 -6.49 10.93
N THR A 161 -17.59 -6.26 11.99
CA THR A 161 -16.31 -6.95 12.23
C THR A 161 -16.49 -8.47 12.38
N VAL A 162 -17.48 -8.89 13.18
CA VAL A 162 -17.80 -10.31 13.37
C VAL A 162 -18.27 -10.93 12.05
N GLN A 163 -19.09 -10.22 11.29
CA GLN A 163 -19.59 -10.71 10.00
C GLN A 163 -18.47 -10.82 8.96
N LYS A 164 -17.57 -9.84 8.89
CA LYS A 164 -16.35 -9.91 8.07
C LYS A 164 -15.52 -11.15 8.43
N PHE A 165 -15.30 -11.39 9.72
CA PHE A 165 -14.57 -12.56 10.19
C PHE A 165 -15.24 -13.87 9.77
N LYS A 166 -16.57 -13.99 9.94
CA LYS A 166 -17.33 -15.16 9.49
C LYS A 166 -17.23 -15.39 7.98
N CYS A 167 -17.30 -14.32 7.17
CA CYS A 167 -17.17 -14.42 5.72
C CYS A 167 -15.75 -14.84 5.32
N LEU A 168 -14.72 -14.32 5.99
CA LEU A 168 -13.33 -14.70 5.76
C LEU A 168 -13.07 -16.18 6.11
N GLU A 169 -13.60 -16.66 7.23
CA GLU A 169 -13.51 -18.07 7.64
C GLU A 169 -14.20 -19.00 6.64
N ARG A 170 -15.35 -18.60 6.09
CA ARG A 170 -16.02 -19.34 5.03
C ARG A 170 -15.16 -19.43 3.77
N LEU A 171 -14.56 -18.31 3.34
CA LEU A 171 -13.66 -18.28 2.19
C LEU A 171 -12.46 -19.20 2.42
N ARG A 172 -11.83 -19.15 3.61
CA ARG A 172 -10.71 -20.03 3.97
C ARG A 172 -11.08 -21.51 3.90
N LYS A 173 -12.27 -21.88 4.35
CA LYS A 173 -12.75 -23.27 4.26
C LYS A 173 -12.94 -23.71 2.82
N SER A 174 -13.57 -22.88 1.97
CA SER A 174 -13.75 -23.16 0.55
C SER A 174 -12.42 -23.33 -0.19
N VAL A 175 -11.46 -22.43 0.06
CA VAL A 175 -10.13 -22.50 -0.55
C VAL A 175 -9.34 -23.71 -0.02
N ARG A 176 -9.40 -24.02 1.28
CA ARG A 176 -8.71 -25.19 1.85
C ARG A 176 -9.27 -26.51 1.30
N ALA A 177 -10.58 -26.63 1.11
CA ALA A 177 -11.20 -27.80 0.50
C ALA A 177 -10.73 -27.98 -0.95
N ALA A 178 -10.70 -26.90 -1.73
CA ALA A 178 -10.23 -26.93 -3.11
C ALA A 178 -8.73 -27.29 -3.23
N LEU A 179 -7.90 -26.78 -2.31
CA LEU A 179 -6.49 -27.15 -2.24
C LEU A 179 -6.32 -28.64 -1.88
N SER A 180 -7.09 -29.17 -0.92
CA SER A 180 -7.01 -30.59 -0.57
C SER A 180 -7.43 -31.53 -1.71
N GLU A 181 -8.39 -31.12 -2.55
CA GLU A 181 -8.79 -31.89 -3.74
C GLU A 181 -7.73 -31.81 -4.85
N ALA A 182 -7.11 -30.64 -5.04
CA ALA A 182 -6.03 -30.45 -6.01
C ALA A 182 -4.78 -31.29 -5.70
N PHE A 183 -4.46 -31.49 -4.42
CA PHE A 183 -3.34 -32.34 -3.98
C PHE A 183 -3.67 -33.84 -3.85
N ALA A 184 -4.96 -34.22 -3.87
CA ALA A 184 -5.36 -35.64 -3.82
C ALA A 184 -5.40 -36.31 -5.22
N HIS A 185 -5.36 -35.51 -6.28
CA HIS A 185 -5.36 -35.96 -7.68
C HIS A 185 -4.06 -35.62 -8.43
N ALA A 186 -3.01 -35.19 -7.71
CA ALA A 186 -1.63 -35.10 -8.19
C ALA A 186 -0.83 -36.31 -7.72
#